data_AF-X0VMX5-F1
#
_entry.id   AF-X0VMX5-F1
#
_cell.length_a   1.000
_cell.length_b   1.000
_cell.length_c   1.000
_cell.angle_alpha   90.00
_cell.angle_beta   90.00
_cell.angle_gamma   90.00
#
_symmetry.space_group_name_H-M   'P 1'
#
loop_
_entity.id
_entity.type
_entity.pdbx_description
1 polymer ?
#
loop_
_entity_poly.entity_id
_entity_poly.type
_entity_poly.pdbx_seq_one_letter_code
_entity_poly.pdbx_strand_id
1 'polypeptide(L)'
;YWDASTSSWNATEVVSTESTDWSWFPSLAVDALGNVHIAWHDYTDYAGAGTDLDIFYKYWNTSASSWTMTEVVSTESTDWSSHSSLAVDIAGDVHIAWHDSTDYASSGTDKDIFYKYWDNSTSSWNAAEVVSTESTSSSEYSSLAVDSAGYIYIAWQDYTDYAGAGTNWDIFYKHFAAPPVIPELAFIIFNFIEFVIISSLILGTFVFLSVVTRIRKKNSKLN
;
A
#
# COMPACT_ATOMS: atom_id res chain seq x y z
N TYR A 1 -10.12 -15.19 -18.74
CA TYR A 1 -10.23 -16.28 -17.75
C TYR A 1 -10.63 -17.57 -18.45
N TRP A 2 -10.40 -18.74 -17.85
CA TRP A 2 -10.94 -20.02 -18.33
C TRP A 2 -12.43 -20.09 -18.02
N ASP A 3 -13.26 -20.21 -19.04
CA ASP A 3 -14.67 -20.48 -18.85
C ASP A 3 -14.87 -22.00 -18.76
N ALA A 4 -15.03 -22.49 -17.52
CA ALA A 4 -15.24 -23.91 -17.25
C ALA A 4 -16.54 -24.45 -17.87
N SER A 5 -17.53 -23.60 -18.17
CA SER A 5 -18.78 -24.00 -18.81
C SER A 5 -18.62 -24.27 -20.30
N THR A 6 -17.72 -23.54 -20.96
CA THR A 6 -17.41 -23.71 -22.39
C THR A 6 -16.11 -24.46 -22.64
N SER A 7 -15.37 -24.81 -21.58
CA SER A 7 -14.03 -25.39 -21.65
C SER A 7 -13.13 -24.61 -22.61
N SER A 8 -13.16 -23.28 -22.51
CA SER A 8 -12.47 -22.39 -23.44
C SER A 8 -11.76 -21.25 -22.73
N TRP A 9 -10.69 -20.76 -23.36
CA TRP A 9 -10.06 -19.50 -23.01
C TRP A 9 -10.73 -18.37 -23.80
N ASN A 10 -10.90 -17.21 -23.16
CA ASN A 10 -11.26 -15.98 -23.87
C ASN A 10 -10.17 -15.63 -24.91
N ALA A 11 -10.53 -14.74 -25.84
CA ALA A 11 -9.61 -14.20 -26.82
C ALA A 11 -8.37 -13.59 -26.14
N THR A 12 -7.21 -13.80 -26.77
CA THR A 12 -5.95 -13.19 -26.37
C THR A 12 -6.00 -11.68 -26.60
N GLU A 13 -5.49 -10.91 -25.66
CA GLU A 13 -5.34 -9.46 -25.73
C GLU A 13 -3.89 -9.07 -25.42
N VAL A 14 -3.38 -8.02 -26.07
CA VAL A 14 -2.09 -7.41 -25.73
C VAL A 14 -2.33 -6.34 -24.67
N VAL A 15 -1.66 -6.47 -23.53
CA VAL A 15 -1.80 -5.56 -22.39
C VAL A 15 -0.88 -4.35 -22.55
N SER A 16 0.39 -4.52 -22.91
CA SER A 16 1.36 -3.42 -23.08
C SER A 16 1.22 -2.70 -24.43
N THR A 17 0.07 -2.09 -24.68
CA THR A 17 -0.28 -1.45 -25.98
C THR A 17 0.53 -0.20 -26.31
N GLU A 18 1.06 0.44 -25.27
CA GLU A 18 1.84 1.67 -25.28
C GLU A 18 3.33 1.43 -25.41
N SER A 19 3.78 0.20 -25.14
CA SER A 19 5.19 -0.16 -25.17
C SER A 19 5.71 -0.23 -26.60
N THR A 20 6.79 0.49 -26.85
CA THR A 20 7.48 0.52 -28.16
C THR A 20 8.79 -0.25 -28.13
N ASP A 21 9.20 -0.72 -26.97
CA ASP A 21 10.36 -1.59 -26.75
C ASP A 21 9.93 -2.86 -25.99
N TRP A 22 10.89 -3.55 -25.38
CA TRP A 22 10.68 -4.81 -24.70
C TRP A 22 9.88 -4.70 -23.40
N SER A 23 8.82 -5.51 -23.29
CA SER A 23 8.05 -5.75 -22.06
C SER A 23 8.28 -7.18 -21.57
N TRP A 24 8.64 -7.37 -20.30
CA TRP A 24 8.93 -8.70 -19.75
C TRP A 24 8.48 -8.89 -18.30
N PHE A 25 8.53 -10.15 -17.87
CA PHE A 25 8.28 -10.61 -16.49
C PHE A 25 7.00 -10.03 -15.87
N PRO A 26 5.82 -10.34 -16.43
CA PRO A 26 4.56 -9.86 -15.88
C PRO A 26 4.27 -10.48 -14.51
N SER A 27 3.62 -9.71 -13.66
CA SER A 27 3.10 -10.06 -12.35
C SER A 27 1.60 -9.73 -12.34
N LEU A 28 0.77 -10.61 -11.75
CA LEU A 28 -0.69 -10.48 -11.82
C LEU A 28 -1.34 -10.80 -10.47
N ALA A 29 -2.35 -10.02 -10.11
CA ALA A 29 -3.28 -10.34 -9.04
C ALA A 29 -4.72 -9.93 -9.43
N VAL A 30 -5.69 -10.45 -8.68
CA VAL A 30 -7.11 -10.16 -8.88
C VAL A 30 -7.68 -9.69 -7.54
N ASP A 31 -8.37 -8.55 -7.54
CA ASP A 31 -8.97 -7.99 -6.34
C ASP A 31 -10.33 -8.64 -6.02
N ALA A 32 -10.92 -8.28 -4.88
CA ALA A 32 -12.22 -8.80 -4.44
C ALA A 32 -13.40 -8.39 -5.35
N LEU A 33 -13.23 -7.35 -6.18
CA LEU A 33 -14.22 -6.87 -7.16
C LEU A 33 -14.02 -7.54 -8.54
N GLY A 34 -13.00 -8.38 -8.68
CA GLY A 34 -12.65 -9.06 -9.92
C GLY A 34 -11.83 -8.21 -10.90
N ASN A 35 -11.35 -7.03 -10.49
CA ASN A 35 -10.40 -6.27 -11.27
C ASN A 35 -9.08 -7.04 -11.38
N VAL A 36 -8.47 -7.00 -12.55
CA VAL A 36 -7.21 -7.73 -12.83
C VAL A 36 -6.08 -6.73 -12.87
N HIS A 37 -5.14 -6.83 -11.93
CA HIS A 37 -3.99 -5.95 -11.78
C HIS A 37 -2.78 -6.60 -12.42
N ILE A 38 -2.07 -5.87 -13.28
CA ILE A 38 -0.87 -6.36 -13.95
C ILE A 38 0.25 -5.34 -13.81
N ALA A 39 1.40 -5.80 -13.34
CA ALA A 39 2.65 -5.08 -13.42
C ALA A 39 3.63 -5.85 -14.32
N TRP A 40 4.54 -5.15 -14.97
CA TRP A 40 5.62 -5.73 -15.77
C TRP A 40 6.80 -4.77 -15.73
N HIS A 41 7.96 -5.18 -16.23
CA HIS A 41 9.01 -4.21 -16.52
C HIS A 41 9.14 -3.96 -18.01
N ASP A 42 9.46 -2.73 -18.36
CA ASP A 42 9.42 -2.23 -19.72
C ASP A 42 10.64 -1.35 -20.00
N TYR A 43 11.15 -1.42 -21.23
CA TYR A 43 12.28 -0.59 -21.70
C TYR A 43 11.80 0.65 -22.49
N THR A 44 10.49 0.88 -22.56
CA THR A 44 9.91 2.01 -23.30
C THR A 44 10.06 3.32 -22.53
N ASP A 45 10.52 4.37 -23.19
CA ASP A 45 10.42 5.75 -22.69
C ASP A 45 8.95 6.23 -22.71
N TYR A 46 8.17 5.81 -21.71
CA TYR A 46 6.78 6.18 -21.53
C TYR A 46 6.64 7.08 -20.31
N ALA A 47 5.89 8.18 -20.45
CA ALA A 47 5.61 9.12 -19.36
C ALA A 47 6.85 9.65 -18.61
N GLY A 48 8.03 9.68 -19.26
CA GLY A 48 9.28 10.15 -18.66
C GLY A 48 10.09 9.08 -17.92
N ALA A 49 9.77 7.79 -18.14
CA ALA A 49 10.54 6.63 -17.70
C ALA A 49 12.03 6.70 -18.13
N GLY A 50 12.32 7.24 -19.32
CA GLY A 50 13.70 7.35 -19.80
C GLY A 50 14.15 6.15 -20.63
N THR A 51 15.39 5.73 -20.49
CA THR A 51 16.04 4.78 -21.43
C THR A 51 16.58 3.52 -20.74
N ASP A 52 15.97 3.19 -19.62
CA ASP A 52 16.26 2.08 -18.72
C ASP A 52 15.00 1.24 -18.49
N LEU A 53 15.10 0.23 -17.62
CA LEU A 53 13.97 -0.62 -17.28
C LEU A 53 13.17 0.01 -16.16
N ASP A 54 11.86 0.08 -16.36
CA ASP A 54 10.91 0.64 -15.39
C ASP A 54 9.79 -0.33 -15.08
N ILE A 55 9.21 -0.23 -13.88
CA ILE A 55 8.01 -0.99 -13.52
C ILE A 55 6.78 -0.26 -14.02
N PHE A 56 6.07 -0.88 -14.96
CA PHE A 56 4.81 -0.39 -15.48
C PHE A 56 3.66 -1.14 -14.81
N TYR A 57 2.54 -0.46 -14.68
CA TYR A 57 1.34 -1.00 -14.07
C TYR A 57 0.07 -0.52 -14.77
N LYS A 58 -0.91 -1.41 -14.88
CA LYS A 58 -2.30 -1.05 -15.14
C LYS A 58 -3.25 -2.13 -14.64
N TYR A 59 -4.55 -1.83 -14.60
CA TYR A 59 -5.55 -2.83 -14.23
C TYR A 59 -6.78 -2.81 -15.12
N TRP A 60 -7.43 -3.96 -15.23
CA TRP A 60 -8.72 -4.12 -15.87
C TRP A 60 -9.81 -3.72 -14.89
N ASN A 61 -10.49 -2.61 -15.18
CA ASN A 61 -11.64 -2.17 -14.40
C ASN A 61 -12.89 -2.92 -14.88
N THR A 62 -13.40 -3.84 -14.07
CA THR A 62 -14.58 -4.65 -14.42
C THR A 62 -15.83 -3.81 -14.63
N SER A 63 -16.00 -2.73 -13.87
CA SER A 63 -17.14 -1.83 -13.96
C SER A 63 -17.14 -1.02 -15.26
N ALA A 64 -15.96 -0.58 -15.71
CA ALA A 64 -15.79 0.13 -16.99
C ALA A 64 -15.64 -0.82 -18.18
N SER A 65 -15.34 -2.10 -17.94
CA SER A 65 -14.98 -3.08 -18.98
C SER A 65 -13.84 -2.59 -19.87
N SER A 66 -12.81 -2.02 -19.25
CA SER A 66 -11.63 -1.49 -19.95
C SER A 66 -10.38 -1.53 -19.06
N TRP A 67 -9.21 -1.59 -19.71
CA TRP A 67 -7.93 -1.31 -19.06
C TRP A 67 -7.84 0.18 -18.69
N THR A 68 -7.19 0.47 -17.56
CA THR A 68 -6.76 1.84 -17.23
C THR A 68 -5.60 2.28 -18.12
N MET A 69 -5.29 3.59 -18.06
CA MET A 69 -4.01 4.08 -18.57
C MET A 69 -2.86 3.45 -17.78
N THR A 70 -1.73 3.28 -18.47
CA THR A 70 -0.51 2.75 -17.86
C THR A 70 0.16 3.79 -17.00
N GLU A 71 0.66 3.34 -15.85
CA GLU A 71 1.41 4.13 -14.89
C GLU A 71 2.83 3.58 -14.76
N VAL A 72 3.80 4.48 -14.64
CA VAL A 72 5.17 4.13 -14.24
C VAL A 72 5.22 4.15 -12.71
N VAL A 73 5.55 3.03 -12.09
CA VAL A 73 5.55 2.84 -10.63
C VAL A 73 6.89 3.28 -10.03
N SER A 74 7.99 2.98 -10.73
CA SER A 74 9.39 3.24 -10.36
C SER A 74 9.83 4.69 -10.58
N THR A 75 8.98 5.67 -10.28
CA THR A 75 9.24 7.10 -10.58
C THR A 75 10.47 7.69 -9.90
N GLU A 76 10.94 7.06 -8.83
CA GLU A 76 12.11 7.45 -8.04
C GLU A 76 13.42 6.87 -8.59
N SER A 77 13.31 5.91 -9.50
CA SER A 77 14.44 5.17 -10.04
C SER A 77 15.15 5.96 -11.13
N THR A 78 16.46 5.75 -11.23
CA THR A 78 17.33 6.35 -12.25
C THR A 78 18.22 5.29 -12.91
N ASP A 79 17.95 4.02 -12.61
CA ASP A 79 18.60 2.83 -13.14
C ASP A 79 17.59 1.66 -13.07
N TRP A 80 18.01 0.47 -13.51
CA TRP A 80 17.12 -0.64 -13.85
C TRP A 80 16.23 -1.11 -12.70
N SER A 81 14.93 -0.86 -12.84
CA SER A 81 13.85 -1.48 -12.07
C SER A 81 13.31 -2.72 -12.79
N SER A 82 13.34 -3.89 -12.15
CA SER A 82 12.82 -5.11 -12.79
C SER A 82 12.32 -6.17 -11.80
N HIS A 83 11.71 -7.22 -12.37
CA HIS A 83 11.17 -8.39 -11.64
C HIS A 83 10.17 -8.03 -10.54
N SER A 84 9.04 -7.42 -10.93
CA SER A 84 8.00 -7.03 -9.99
C SER A 84 7.21 -8.22 -9.42
N SER A 85 6.80 -8.07 -8.16
CA SER A 85 5.86 -8.94 -7.45
C SER A 85 4.68 -8.12 -6.98
N LEU A 86 3.46 -8.54 -7.32
CA LEU A 86 2.23 -7.77 -7.09
C LEU A 86 1.24 -8.58 -6.25
N ALA A 87 0.61 -7.91 -5.28
CA ALA A 87 -0.58 -8.40 -4.59
C ALA A 87 -1.59 -7.28 -4.37
N VAL A 88 -2.84 -7.64 -4.10
CA VAL A 88 -3.91 -6.70 -3.76
C VAL A 88 -4.54 -7.15 -2.45
N ASP A 89 -4.74 -6.22 -1.53
CA ASP A 89 -5.33 -6.51 -0.23
C ASP A 89 -6.87 -6.47 -0.25
N ILE A 90 -7.50 -6.66 0.92
CA ILE A 90 -8.96 -6.66 1.02
C ILE A 90 -9.60 -5.27 0.91
N ALA A 91 -8.83 -4.19 1.15
CA ALA A 91 -9.24 -2.82 0.96
C ALA A 91 -9.15 -2.37 -0.51
N GLY A 92 -8.48 -3.16 -1.35
CA GLY A 92 -8.19 -2.87 -2.75
C GLY A 92 -6.87 -2.11 -2.94
N ASP A 93 -6.05 -2.01 -1.90
CA ASP A 93 -4.72 -1.42 -1.99
C ASP A 93 -3.81 -2.37 -2.78
N VAL A 94 -3.05 -1.81 -3.71
CA VAL A 94 -2.18 -2.58 -4.62
C VAL A 94 -0.76 -2.47 -4.12
N HIS A 95 -0.12 -3.59 -3.87
CA HIS A 95 1.23 -3.68 -3.32
C HIS A 95 2.18 -4.21 -4.40
N ILE A 96 3.27 -3.49 -4.65
CA ILE A 96 4.28 -3.88 -5.64
C ILE A 96 5.66 -3.80 -5.01
N ALA A 97 6.40 -4.91 -5.10
CA ALA A 97 7.83 -4.94 -4.82
C ALA A 97 8.61 -5.26 -6.10
N TRP A 98 9.82 -4.75 -6.24
CA TRP A 98 10.71 -5.01 -7.37
C TRP A 98 12.16 -4.92 -6.91
N HIS A 99 13.12 -5.32 -7.75
CA HIS A 99 14.52 -4.96 -7.49
C HIS A 99 14.93 -3.77 -8.34
N ASP A 100 15.82 -2.94 -7.82
CA ASP A 100 16.25 -1.68 -8.42
C ASP A 100 17.75 -1.44 -8.19
N SER A 101 18.45 -0.84 -9.13
CA SER A 101 19.90 -0.54 -9.00
C SER A 101 20.21 0.93 -8.66
N THR A 102 19.17 1.72 -8.39
CA THR A 102 19.27 3.14 -8.02
C THR A 102 19.74 3.31 -6.59
N ASP A 103 20.70 4.22 -6.37
CA ASP A 103 21.04 4.69 -5.02
C ASP A 103 19.93 5.58 -4.47
N TYR A 104 18.98 4.93 -3.79
CA TYR A 104 17.85 5.55 -3.13
C TYR A 104 17.94 5.31 -1.63
N ALA A 105 17.67 6.34 -0.82
CA ALA A 105 17.75 6.26 0.63
C ALA A 105 19.09 5.70 1.18
N SER A 106 20.19 5.90 0.44
CA SER A 106 21.54 5.40 0.78
C SER A 106 21.68 3.87 0.72
N SER A 107 20.92 3.21 -0.15
CA SER A 107 21.01 1.77 -0.36
C SER A 107 22.23 1.35 -1.18
N GLY A 108 22.82 2.26 -1.97
CA GLY A 108 23.97 1.97 -2.83
C GLY A 108 23.57 1.75 -4.28
N THR A 109 24.49 1.24 -5.10
CA THR A 109 24.27 1.07 -6.56
C THR A 109 24.19 -0.40 -6.98
N ASP A 110 24.18 -1.31 -6.00
CA ASP A 110 23.78 -2.69 -6.21
C ASP A 110 22.24 -2.79 -6.23
N LYS A 111 21.74 -4.00 -6.45
CA LYS A 111 20.29 -4.21 -6.50
C LYS A 111 19.70 -4.28 -5.11
N ASP A 112 18.62 -3.55 -4.89
CA ASP A 112 17.86 -3.54 -3.65
C ASP A 112 16.39 -3.87 -3.90
N ILE A 113 15.70 -4.43 -2.90
CA ILE A 113 14.25 -4.61 -2.99
C ILE A 113 13.56 -3.30 -2.66
N PHE A 114 12.88 -2.74 -3.64
CA PHE A 114 12.02 -1.59 -3.49
C PHE A 114 10.57 -2.04 -3.33
N TYR A 115 9.79 -1.18 -2.69
CA TYR A 115 8.37 -1.40 -2.44
C TYR A 115 7.57 -0.10 -2.55
N LYS A 116 6.37 -0.20 -3.12
CA LYS A 116 5.37 0.86 -3.22
C LYS A 116 3.98 0.24 -3.14
N TYR A 117 3.01 1.01 -2.69
CA TYR A 117 1.60 0.65 -2.73
C TYR A 117 0.73 1.81 -3.22
N TRP A 118 -0.33 1.42 -3.92
CA TRP A 118 -1.42 2.30 -4.29
C TRP A 118 -2.46 2.27 -3.19
N ASP A 119 -2.70 3.42 -2.57
CA ASP A 119 -3.79 3.61 -1.61
C ASP A 119 -5.08 3.84 -2.39
N ASN A 120 -5.99 2.87 -2.31
CA ASN A 120 -7.28 2.90 -3.00
C ASN A 120 -8.17 4.03 -2.46
N SER A 121 -8.03 4.39 -1.18
CA SER A 121 -8.83 5.44 -0.55
C SER A 121 -8.44 6.85 -1.01
N THR A 122 -7.16 7.07 -1.34
CA THR A 122 -6.66 8.35 -1.84
C THR A 122 -6.42 8.35 -3.35
N SER A 123 -6.49 7.20 -4.00
CA SER A 123 -6.16 7.02 -5.41
C SER A 123 -4.77 7.56 -5.76
N SER A 124 -3.76 7.13 -5.00
CA SER A 124 -2.37 7.56 -5.19
C SER A 124 -1.36 6.54 -4.70
N TRP A 125 -0.20 6.49 -5.36
CA TRP A 125 0.97 5.78 -4.86
C TRP A 125 1.60 6.50 -3.66
N ASN A 126 2.05 5.74 -2.66
CA ASN A 126 2.91 6.27 -1.59
C ASN A 126 4.36 6.48 -2.10
N ALA A 127 5.24 7.03 -1.26
CA ALA A 127 6.67 7.10 -1.56
C ALA A 127 7.31 5.70 -1.59
N ALA A 128 8.28 5.49 -2.48
CA ALA A 128 9.04 4.23 -2.49
C ALA A 128 9.79 3.98 -1.17
N GLU A 129 9.88 2.72 -0.78
CA GLU A 129 10.64 2.26 0.39
C GLU A 129 11.63 1.16 -0.03
N VAL A 130 12.83 1.17 0.57
CA VAL A 130 13.79 0.07 0.44
C VAL A 130 13.52 -0.96 1.53
N VAL A 131 13.24 -2.20 1.13
CA VAL A 131 12.90 -3.32 2.01
C VAL A 131 14.17 -4.04 2.49
N SER A 132 15.20 -4.14 1.64
CA SER A 132 16.47 -4.84 1.89
C SER A 132 17.47 -4.05 2.75
N THR A 133 17.00 -3.34 3.78
CA THR A 133 17.82 -2.40 4.59
C THR A 133 19.02 -2.99 5.30
N GLU A 134 19.06 -4.31 5.49
CA GLU A 134 20.18 -5.03 6.11
C GLU A 134 21.23 -5.48 5.09
N SER A 135 20.94 -5.33 3.80
CA SER A 135 21.80 -5.79 2.73
C SER A 135 23.06 -4.93 2.62
N THR A 136 24.14 -5.58 2.19
CA THR A 136 25.40 -4.93 1.77
C THR A 136 25.83 -5.44 0.38
N SER A 137 24.92 -6.13 -0.31
CA SER A 137 25.10 -6.71 -1.65
C SER A 137 23.76 -6.87 -2.37
N SER A 138 23.75 -7.46 -3.55
CA SER A 138 22.54 -7.54 -4.36
C SER A 138 21.42 -8.35 -3.70
N SER A 139 20.25 -7.73 -3.62
CA SER A 139 18.95 -8.32 -3.34
C SER A 139 18.11 -8.41 -4.61
N GLU A 140 17.55 -9.58 -4.92
CA GLU A 140 16.85 -9.82 -6.19
C GLU A 140 15.60 -10.69 -6.03
N TYR A 141 14.74 -10.65 -7.06
CA TYR A 141 13.62 -11.59 -7.26
C TYR A 141 12.67 -11.72 -6.07
N SER A 142 12.04 -10.60 -5.70
CA SER A 142 11.07 -10.58 -4.62
C SER A 142 9.81 -11.42 -4.89
N SER A 143 9.20 -11.93 -3.83
CA SER A 143 7.87 -12.54 -3.80
C SER A 143 7.05 -11.88 -2.70
N LEU A 144 5.88 -11.37 -3.06
CA LEU A 144 5.01 -10.57 -2.20
C LEU A 144 3.67 -11.26 -1.96
N ALA A 145 3.18 -11.21 -0.73
CA ALA A 145 1.83 -11.62 -0.36
C ALA A 145 1.24 -10.68 0.69
N VAL A 146 -0.08 -10.61 0.77
CA VAL A 146 -0.81 -9.84 1.79
C VAL A 146 -1.85 -10.74 2.44
N ASP A 147 -1.97 -10.68 3.77
CA ASP A 147 -2.98 -11.45 4.50
C ASP A 147 -4.31 -10.69 4.66
N SER A 148 -5.31 -11.36 5.23
CA SER A 148 -6.64 -10.77 5.45
C SER A 148 -6.68 -9.63 6.46
N ALA A 149 -5.61 -9.44 7.24
CA ALA A 149 -5.48 -8.34 8.19
C ALA A 149 -4.65 -7.17 7.62
N GLY A 150 -4.18 -7.27 6.37
CA GLY A 150 -3.36 -6.26 5.72
C GLY A 150 -1.87 -6.35 6.07
N TYR A 151 -1.40 -7.45 6.67
CA TYR A 151 0.05 -7.64 6.82
C TYR A 151 0.66 -7.99 5.48
N ILE A 152 1.76 -7.32 5.16
CA ILE A 152 2.50 -7.51 3.92
C ILE A 152 3.73 -8.36 4.21
N TYR A 153 3.97 -9.34 3.34
CA TYR A 153 5.00 -10.36 3.45
C TYR A 153 5.84 -10.29 2.19
N ILE A 154 7.15 -10.06 2.34
CA ILE A 154 8.08 -9.99 1.21
C ILE A 154 9.25 -10.93 1.50
N ALA A 155 9.52 -11.84 0.57
CA ALA A 155 10.72 -12.67 0.56
C ALA A 155 11.55 -12.39 -0.70
N TRP A 156 12.87 -12.49 -0.62
CA TRP A 156 13.78 -12.23 -1.74
C TRP A 156 15.05 -13.07 -1.61
N GLN A 157 15.86 -13.14 -2.68
CA GLN A 157 17.22 -13.68 -2.57
C GLN A 157 18.22 -12.54 -2.35
N ASP A 158 19.24 -12.78 -1.53
CA ASP A 158 20.24 -11.78 -1.16
C ASP A 158 21.62 -12.45 -1.09
N TYR A 159 22.68 -11.72 -1.45
CA TYR A 159 24.06 -12.20 -1.46
C TYR A 159 24.88 -11.77 -0.22
N THR A 160 24.25 -11.06 0.72
CA THR A 160 24.88 -10.53 1.93
C THR A 160 25.15 -11.64 2.94
N ASP A 161 26.35 -11.62 3.54
CA ASP A 161 26.62 -12.39 4.76
C ASP A 161 25.92 -11.76 5.95
N TYR A 162 24.67 -12.18 6.15
CA TYR A 162 23.83 -11.76 7.25
C TYR A 162 23.63 -12.91 8.23
N ALA A 163 23.74 -12.62 9.54
CA ALA A 163 23.52 -13.59 10.61
C ALA A 163 24.34 -14.91 10.49
N GLY A 164 25.49 -14.88 9.80
CA GLY A 164 26.37 -16.03 9.61
C GLY A 164 25.92 -16.98 8.48
N ALA A 165 25.10 -16.50 7.54
CA ALA A 165 24.71 -17.26 6.36
C ALA A 165 25.88 -17.47 5.38
N GLY A 166 26.91 -16.61 5.40
CA GLY A 166 28.03 -16.65 4.46
C GLY A 166 27.77 -15.82 3.21
N THR A 167 28.67 -15.91 2.22
CA THR A 167 28.63 -15.07 1.00
C THR A 167 28.11 -15.86 -0.21
N ASN A 168 26.93 -16.44 -0.09
CA ASN A 168 26.18 -17.06 -1.18
C ASN A 168 24.78 -16.45 -1.26
N TRP A 169 23.99 -16.87 -2.25
CA TRP A 169 22.57 -16.48 -2.30
C TRP A 169 21.81 -17.21 -1.21
N ASP A 170 21.16 -16.44 -0.34
CA ASP A 170 20.27 -16.91 0.72
C ASP A 170 18.90 -16.24 0.58
N ILE A 171 17.88 -16.83 1.22
CA ILE A 171 16.52 -16.31 1.15
C ILE A 171 16.23 -15.47 2.39
N PHE A 172 15.89 -14.21 2.15
CA PHE A 172 15.54 -13.24 3.16
C PHE A 172 14.03 -13.05 3.16
N TYR A 173 13.52 -12.58 4.30
CA TYR A 173 12.10 -12.35 4.50
C TYR A 173 11.89 -11.22 5.49
N LYS A 174 10.91 -10.37 5.20
CA LYS A 174 10.44 -9.31 6.08
C LYS A 174 8.91 -9.23 5.99
N HIS A 175 8.29 -8.81 7.08
CA HIS A 175 6.89 -8.45 7.10
C HIS A 175 6.68 -7.13 7.82
N PHE A 176 5.64 -6.41 7.44
CA PHE A 176 5.23 -5.19 8.10
C PHE A 176 3.70 -5.10 8.12
N ALA A 177 3.20 -4.33 9.09
CA ALA A 177 1.77 -4.01 9.12
C ALA A 177 1.50 -2.90 8.10
N ALA A 178 0.48 -3.06 7.25
CA ALA A 178 -0.07 -1.94 6.50
C ALA A 178 -0.47 -0.79 7.46
N PRO A 179 -0.58 0.45 6.97
CA PRO A 179 -1.11 1.56 7.74
C PRO A 179 -2.43 1.15 8.44
N PRO A 180 -2.65 1.56 9.70
CA PRO A 180 -3.85 1.15 10.42
C PRO A 180 -5.09 1.58 9.64
N VAL A 181 -5.96 0.63 9.30
CA VAL A 181 -7.33 0.93 8.87
C VAL A 181 -7.97 1.69 10.02
N ILE A 182 -8.04 3.02 9.94
CA ILE A 182 -8.79 3.81 10.90
C ILE A 182 -10.25 3.46 10.62
N PRO A 183 -10.97 2.73 11.50
CA PRO A 183 -12.38 2.51 11.26
C PRO A 183 -13.03 3.88 11.16
N GLU A 184 -13.71 4.16 10.05
CA GLU A 184 -14.55 5.36 9.93
C GLU A 184 -15.41 5.41 11.19
N LEU A 185 -15.16 6.40 12.05
CA LEU A 185 -16.08 6.69 13.12
C LEU A 185 -17.37 7.08 12.42
N ALA A 186 -18.35 6.19 12.40
CA ALA A 186 -19.69 6.51 11.96
C ALA A 186 -20.07 7.79 12.69
N PHE A 187 -20.18 8.90 11.95
CA PHE A 187 -20.64 10.16 12.50
C PHE A 187 -22.07 9.91 12.97
N ILE A 188 -22.22 9.56 14.25
CA ILE A 188 -23.49 9.63 14.93
C ILE A 188 -23.80 11.12 14.91
N ILE A 189 -24.68 11.52 13.99
CA ILE A 189 -25.26 12.85 13.96
C ILE A 189 -26.03 12.98 15.27
N PHE A 190 -25.39 13.51 16.30
CA PHE A 190 -26.10 13.98 17.48
C PHE A 190 -27.02 15.10 17.01
N ASN A 191 -28.32 14.82 16.96
CA ASN A 191 -29.32 15.86 16.76
C ASN A 191 -29.06 16.96 17.79
N PHE A 192 -28.95 18.22 17.32
CA PHE A 192 -28.64 19.41 18.13
C PHE A 192 -29.47 19.52 19.43
N ILE A 193 -30.65 18.89 19.48
CA ILE A 193 -31.54 18.81 20.63
C ILE A 193 -30.91 18.03 21.81
N GLU A 194 -30.21 16.92 21.58
CA GLU A 194 -29.58 16.14 22.66
C GLU A 194 -28.42 16.89 23.32
N PHE A 195 -27.68 17.68 22.54
CA PHE A 195 -26.58 18.51 23.04
C PHE A 195 -27.08 19.64 23.96
N VAL A 196 -28.26 20.22 23.67
CA VAL A 196 -28.91 21.22 24.54
C VAL A 196 -29.43 20.59 25.84
N ILE A 197 -29.93 19.36 25.80
CA ILE A 197 -30.39 18.65 27.00
C ILE A 197 -29.22 18.30 27.92
N ILE A 198 -28.12 17.77 27.37
CA ILE A 198 -26.93 17.41 28.17
C ILE A 198 -26.27 18.66 28.79
N SER A 199 -26.12 19.73 28.02
CA SER A 199 -25.52 20.98 28.51
C SER A 199 -26.37 21.68 29.59
N SER A 200 -27.71 21.63 29.49
CA SER A 200 -28.60 22.19 30.51
C SER A 200 -28.63 21.38 31.81
N LEU A 201 -28.50 20.05 31.75
CA LEU A 201 -28.35 19.19 32.94
C LEU A 201 -27.02 19.41 33.68
N ILE A 202 -25.93 19.63 32.94
CA ILE A 202 -24.60 19.91 33.53
C ILE A 202 -24.60 21.30 34.18
N LEU A 203 -25.14 22.33 33.52
CA LEU A 203 -25.18 23.67 34.09
C LEU A 203 -26.07 23.74 35.35
N GLY A 204 -27.21 23.03 35.34
CA GLY A 204 -28.12 22.97 36.48
C GLY A 204 -27.51 22.32 37.73
N THR A 205 -26.71 21.27 37.55
CA THR A 205 -26.02 20.59 38.66
C THR A 205 -24.90 21.45 39.28
N PHE A 206 -24.15 22.20 38.47
CA PHE A 206 -23.12 23.14 38.98
C PHE A 206 -23.72 24.32 39.75
N VAL A 207 -24.85 24.88 39.30
CA VAL A 207 -25.55 25.96 40.03
C VAL A 207 -26.11 25.46 41.36
N PHE A 208 -26.69 24.25 41.39
CA PHE A 208 -27.22 23.70 42.63
C PHE A 208 -26.12 23.44 43.67
N LEU A 209 -24.98 22.88 43.25
CA LEU A 209 -23.86 22.59 44.15
C LEU A 209 -23.25 23.88 44.73
N SER A 210 -23.13 24.93 43.93
CA SER A 210 -22.58 26.22 44.37
C SER A 210 -23.51 26.95 45.35
N VAL A 211 -24.83 26.87 45.17
CA VAL A 211 -25.82 27.41 46.14
C VAL A 211 -25.75 26.67 47.48
N VAL A 212 -25.72 25.33 47.47
CA VAL A 212 -25.61 24.51 48.69
C VAL A 212 -24.33 24.83 49.46
N THR A 213 -23.22 24.99 48.75
CA THR A 213 -21.91 25.31 49.36
C THR A 213 -21.92 26.69 50.01
N ARG A 214 -22.60 27.67 49.40
CA ARG A 214 -22.72 29.04 49.92
C ARG A 214 -23.62 29.13 51.15
N ILE A 215 -24.72 28.35 51.19
CA ILE A 215 -25.61 28.25 52.36
C ILE A 215 -24.87 27.63 53.55
N ARG A 216 -24.13 26.53 53.33
CA ARG A 216 -23.33 25.89 54.39
C ARG A 216 -22.31 26.85 55.00
N LYS A 217 -21.61 27.64 54.18
CA LYS A 217 -20.60 28.61 54.62
C LYS A 217 -21.18 29.82 55.37
N LYS A 218 -22.45 30.17 55.11
CA LYS A 218 -23.16 31.22 55.86
C LYS A 218 -23.59 30.71 57.24
N ASN A 219 -24.10 29.48 57.33
CA ASN A 219 -24.53 28.88 58.59
C ASN A 219 -23.35 28.57 59.53
N SER A 220 -22.16 28.24 59.00
CA SER A 220 -20.96 28.01 59.82
C SER A 220 -20.35 29.29 60.44
N LYS A 221 -20.84 30.48 60.06
CA LYS A 221 -20.39 31.76 60.62
C LYS A 221 -21.37 32.35 61.65
N LEU A 222 -22.50 31.67 61.88
CA LEU A 222 -23.58 32.11 62.77
C LEU A 222 -23.62 31.33 64.09
N ASN A 223 -22.65 30.43 64.34
CA ASN A 223 -22.45 29.70 65.60
C ASN A 223 -21.14 30.11 66.26
#